data_AF-A0A7S3EVF7-F1
#
_entry.id   AF-A0A7S3EVF7-F1
#
_cell.length_a   1.000
_cell.length_b   1.000
_cell.length_c   1.000
_cell.angle_alpha   90.00
_cell.angle_beta   90.00
_cell.angle_gamma   90.00
#
_symmetry.space_group_name_H-M   'P 1'
#
loop_
_entity.id
_entity.type
_entity.pdbx_description
1 polymer ?
#
loop_
_entity_poly.entity_id
_entity_poly.type
_entity_poly.pdbx_seq_one_letter_code
_entity_poly.pdbx_strand_id
1 'polypeptide(L)'
;YLGDQTLYTWMASVFPALFRTLPCEWNRQLSMHFGFSNDTIHRCPRRCGILHANWQPVKCLARMMQDAHGACATWEAYQAALVGSGTTTSSVSVRTRPARTPAANCANSLGPSWRRGFHRGLKRFFADCCVADGKVGGKTDSKAAASRGWG
;
A
#
# COMPACT_ATOMS: atom_id res chain seq x y z
N TYR A 1 -7.94 15.99 16.01
CA TYR A 1 -7.64 14.73 16.70
C TYR A 1 -8.23 13.56 15.94
N LEU A 2 -7.60 12.39 15.99
CA LEU A 2 -7.96 11.20 15.20
C LEU A 2 -8.82 10.20 16.00
N GLY A 3 -9.57 10.68 17.01
CA GLY A 3 -10.41 9.83 17.84
C GLY A 3 -9.61 8.83 18.69
N ASP A 4 -9.95 7.56 18.58
CA ASP A 4 -9.34 6.44 19.30
C ASP A 4 -7.82 6.35 19.06
N GLN A 5 -7.35 6.61 17.84
CA GLN A 5 -5.92 6.64 17.54
C GLN A 5 -5.18 7.66 18.41
N THR A 6 -5.77 8.85 18.62
CA THR A 6 -5.16 9.86 19.51
C THR A 6 -5.16 9.39 20.96
N LEU A 7 -6.28 8.85 21.43
CA LEU A 7 -6.40 8.35 22.81
C LEU A 7 -5.37 7.26 23.10
N TYR A 8 -5.29 6.22 22.27
CA TYR A 8 -4.37 5.11 22.48
C TYR A 8 -2.90 5.52 22.30
N THR A 9 -2.60 6.48 21.42
CA THR A 9 -1.24 7.03 21.29
C THR A 9 -0.82 7.73 22.58
N TRP A 10 -1.71 8.54 23.17
CA TRP A 10 -1.45 9.19 24.45
C TRP A 10 -1.32 8.16 25.59
N MET A 11 -2.26 7.21 25.70
CA MET A 11 -2.20 6.15 26.71
C MET A 11 -0.91 5.32 26.60
N ALA A 12 -0.45 5.00 25.40
CA ALA A 12 0.80 4.27 25.19
C ALA A 12 2.04 5.06 25.65
N SER A 13 1.98 6.40 25.59
CA SER A 13 3.07 7.26 26.08
C SER A 13 3.11 7.36 27.61
N VAL A 14 1.96 7.27 28.29
CA VAL A 14 1.83 7.42 29.75
C VAL A 14 1.90 6.06 30.45
N PHE A 15 1.30 5.02 29.87
CA PHE A 15 1.16 3.67 30.43
C PHE A 15 1.70 2.60 29.47
N PRO A 16 3.01 2.61 29.13
CA PRO A 16 3.56 1.74 28.09
C PRO A 16 3.39 0.24 28.36
N ALA A 17 3.30 -0.17 29.63
CA ALA A 17 3.10 -1.56 30.03
C ALA A 17 1.76 -2.17 29.56
N LEU A 18 0.76 -1.34 29.23
CA LEU A 18 -0.54 -1.79 28.73
C LEU A 18 -0.54 -2.10 27.23
N PHE A 19 0.52 -1.75 26.51
CA PHE A 19 0.55 -1.80 25.06
C PHE A 19 1.66 -2.70 24.54
N ARG A 20 1.32 -3.50 23.52
CA ARG A 20 2.30 -4.25 22.73
C ARG A 20 2.39 -3.64 21.34
N THR A 21 3.60 -3.24 20.94
CA THR A 21 3.86 -2.81 19.57
C THR A 21 3.82 -4.02 18.64
N LEU A 22 2.88 -4.00 17.69
CA LEU A 22 2.85 -4.99 16.62
C LEU A 22 3.89 -4.65 15.55
N PRO A 23 4.49 -5.67 14.91
CA PRO A 23 5.32 -5.46 13.74
C PRO A 23 4.56 -4.76 12.60
N CYS A 24 5.26 -3.97 11.80
CA CYS A 24 4.66 -3.10 10.79
C CYS A 24 3.91 -3.86 9.68
N GLU A 25 4.20 -5.15 9.46
CA GLU A 25 3.50 -5.99 8.47
C GLU A 25 2.02 -6.21 8.79
N TRP A 26 1.61 -6.03 10.05
CA TRP A 26 0.23 -6.21 10.52
C TRP A 26 -0.66 -5.00 10.30
N ASN A 27 -0.09 -3.86 9.89
CA ASN A 27 -0.84 -2.64 9.61
C ASN A 27 -0.05 -1.76 8.64
N ARG A 28 0.12 -2.23 7.40
CA ARG A 28 0.83 -1.44 6.38
C ARG A 28 -0.05 -0.32 5.87
N GLN A 29 0.14 0.86 6.46
CA GLN A 29 -0.68 2.04 6.20
C GLN A 29 -0.32 2.71 4.87
N LEU A 30 -1.29 2.74 3.95
CA LEU A 30 -1.27 3.60 2.78
C LEU A 30 -1.92 4.93 3.13
N SER A 31 -1.11 5.89 3.58
CA SER A 31 -1.57 7.24 3.94
C SER A 31 -0.74 8.35 3.31
N MET A 32 -1.38 9.16 2.48
CA MET A 32 -0.73 10.35 1.91
C MET A 32 -0.60 11.51 2.89
N HIS A 33 -1.45 11.56 3.92
CA HIS A 33 -1.42 12.63 4.92
C HIS A 33 -0.29 12.47 5.94
N PHE A 34 0.28 11.27 6.08
CA PHE A 34 1.33 10.97 7.06
C PHE A 34 2.60 10.44 6.38
N GLY A 35 3.24 11.31 5.59
CA GLY A 35 4.64 11.11 5.21
C GLY A 35 4.89 10.07 4.12
N PHE A 36 3.91 9.74 3.26
CA PHE A 36 4.16 8.86 2.10
C PHE A 36 5.23 9.39 1.13
N SER A 37 5.46 10.72 1.15
CA SER A 37 6.56 11.37 0.43
C SER A 37 7.93 11.14 1.07
N ASN A 38 7.98 10.75 2.34
CA ASN A 38 9.20 10.39 3.06
C ASN A 38 9.29 8.85 3.16
N ASP A 39 10.12 8.28 2.29
CA ASP A 39 10.28 6.84 2.13
C ASP A 39 10.82 6.13 3.38
N THR A 40 11.49 6.87 4.28
CA THR A 40 12.02 6.32 5.53
C THR A 40 10.94 5.98 6.54
N ILE A 41 9.83 6.74 6.58
CA ILE A 41 8.71 6.55 7.52
C ILE A 41 7.93 5.28 7.18
N HIS A 42 7.91 4.90 5.90
CA HIS A 42 7.18 3.74 5.39
C HIS A 42 8.02 2.47 5.28
N ARG A 43 9.23 2.41 5.86
CA ARG A 43 10.07 1.21 5.78
C ARG A 43 9.52 0.07 6.66
N CYS A 44 9.16 -1.08 6.07
CA CYS A 44 9.07 -2.38 6.75
C CYS A 44 10.15 -3.25 6.15
N PRO A 45 10.93 -3.97 6.96
CA PRO A 45 11.79 -5.03 6.46
C PRO A 45 11.00 -6.31 6.11
N ARG A 46 9.79 -6.49 6.63
CA ARG A 46 8.99 -7.70 6.44
C ARG A 46 7.89 -7.50 5.39
N ARG A 47 7.54 -8.60 4.70
CA ARG A 47 6.45 -8.60 3.72
C ARG A 47 5.13 -8.26 4.38
N CYS A 48 4.26 -7.61 3.63
CA CYS A 48 2.97 -7.15 4.15
C CYS A 48 2.04 -8.33 4.46
N GLY A 49 1.54 -8.37 5.70
CA GLY A 49 0.45 -9.27 6.10
C GLY A 49 -0.91 -8.62 5.87
N ILE A 50 -1.06 -7.35 6.30
CA ILE A 50 -2.31 -6.60 6.18
C ILE A 50 -2.05 -5.23 5.56
N LEU A 51 -2.78 -4.95 4.49
CA LEU A 51 -2.82 -3.66 3.83
C LEU A 51 -3.90 -2.77 4.45
N HIS A 52 -3.54 -1.58 4.92
CA HIS A 52 -4.49 -0.62 5.48
C HIS A 52 -4.55 0.68 4.65
N ALA A 53 -5.57 0.80 3.81
CA ALA A 53 -5.89 2.04 3.09
C ALA A 53 -6.66 3.02 3.99
N ASN A 54 -5.93 3.82 4.77
CA ASN A 54 -6.53 4.76 5.71
C ASN A 54 -7.01 6.08 5.07
N TRP A 55 -6.82 6.25 3.76
CA TRP A 55 -7.29 7.40 2.99
C TRP A 55 -8.24 6.95 1.88
N GLN A 56 -9.40 7.61 1.76
CA GLN A 56 -10.50 7.17 0.88
C GLN A 56 -10.07 6.92 -0.58
N PRO A 57 -9.36 7.85 -1.25
CA PRO A 57 -8.93 7.67 -2.64
C PRO A 57 -8.03 6.45 -2.91
N VAL A 58 -7.43 5.85 -1.87
CA VAL A 58 -6.58 4.65 -2.01
C VAL A 58 -7.29 3.38 -1.55
N LYS A 59 -8.55 3.46 -1.11
CA LYS A 59 -9.33 2.25 -0.78
C LYS A 59 -9.63 1.39 -2.01
N CYS A 60 -9.79 2.00 -3.19
CA CYS A 60 -9.94 1.23 -4.43
C CYS A 60 -8.71 0.36 -4.73
N LEU A 61 -7.52 0.84 -4.36
CA LEU A 61 -6.28 0.07 -4.49
C LEU A 61 -6.26 -1.12 -3.55
N ALA A 62 -6.58 -0.91 -2.28
CA ALA A 62 -6.65 -2.00 -1.31
C ALA A 62 -7.66 -3.08 -1.75
N ARG A 63 -8.83 -2.66 -2.27
CA ARG A 63 -9.84 -3.59 -2.76
C ARG A 63 -9.34 -4.43 -3.94
N MET A 64 -8.78 -3.79 -4.97
CA MET A 64 -8.24 -4.52 -6.12
C MET A 64 -7.20 -5.57 -5.72
N MET A 65 -6.39 -5.25 -4.71
CA MET A 65 -5.29 -6.11 -4.29
C MET A 65 -5.74 -7.24 -3.40
N GLN A 66 -6.76 -7.00 -2.59
CA GLN A 66 -7.46 -8.06 -1.89
C GLN A 66 -8.12 -9.03 -2.88
N ASP A 67 -8.82 -8.52 -3.91
CA ASP A 67 -9.48 -9.34 -4.93
C ASP A 67 -8.46 -10.15 -5.77
N ALA A 68 -7.26 -9.60 -5.99
CA ALA A 68 -6.17 -10.27 -6.70
C ALA A 68 -5.23 -11.09 -5.79
N HIS A 69 -5.58 -11.28 -4.52
CA HIS A 69 -4.75 -11.98 -3.53
C HIS A 69 -3.29 -11.47 -3.44
N GLY A 70 -3.07 -10.19 -3.72
CA GLY A 70 -1.76 -9.56 -3.73
C GLY A 70 -0.84 -9.94 -4.89
N ALA A 71 -1.34 -10.53 -5.98
CA ALA A 71 -0.56 -10.95 -7.15
C ALA A 71 0.26 -9.81 -7.77
N CYS A 72 1.57 -10.02 -7.96
CA CYS A 72 2.48 -9.01 -8.49
C CYS A 72 2.08 -8.50 -9.89
N ALA A 73 1.59 -9.35 -10.79
CA ALA A 73 1.15 -8.91 -12.11
C ALA A 73 0.00 -7.89 -12.06
N THR A 74 -0.93 -8.05 -11.11
CA THR A 74 -2.04 -7.10 -10.93
C THR A 74 -1.54 -5.75 -10.38
N TRP A 75 -0.55 -5.79 -9.49
CA TRP A 75 0.13 -4.59 -9.00
C TRP A 75 0.89 -3.84 -10.10
N GLU A 76 1.62 -4.55 -10.96
CA GLU A 76 2.35 -3.97 -12.08
C GLU A 76 1.42 -3.28 -13.08
N ALA A 77 0.32 -3.94 -13.45
CA ALA A 77 -0.70 -3.37 -14.32
C ALA A 77 -1.29 -2.06 -13.75
N TYR A 78 -1.48 -1.98 -12.44
CA TYR A 78 -1.94 -0.77 -11.77
C TYR A 78 -0.91 0.37 -11.80
N GLN A 79 0.37 0.07 -11.53
CA GLN A 79 1.45 1.05 -11.65
C GLN A 79 1.51 1.64 -13.06
N ALA A 80 1.41 0.78 -14.08
CA ALA A 80 1.37 1.22 -15.48
C ALA A 80 0.17 2.15 -15.74
N ALA A 81 -1.02 1.86 -15.19
CA ALA A 81 -2.21 2.70 -15.34
C ALA A 81 -2.07 4.08 -14.68
N LEU A 82 -1.36 4.17 -13.54
CA LEU A 82 -1.10 5.45 -12.87
C LEU A 82 -0.21 6.39 -13.69
N VAL A 83 0.78 5.82 -14.40
CA VAL A 83 1.72 6.58 -15.25
C VAL A 83 1.13 6.87 -16.63
N GLY A 84 0.50 5.87 -17.27
CA GLY A 84 -0.04 5.96 -18.62
C GLY A 84 -1.25 6.88 -18.78
N SER A 85 -1.91 7.25 -17.68
CA SER A 85 -3.07 8.17 -17.72
C SER A 85 -2.67 9.66 -17.85
N GLY A 86 -1.40 9.97 -18.18
CA GLY A 86 -0.87 11.32 -18.36
C GLY A 86 -0.32 11.64 -19.75
N THR A 87 -0.28 10.66 -20.67
CA THR A 87 0.24 10.82 -22.04
C THR A 87 -0.81 10.42 -23.06
N THR A 88 -1.78 11.32 -23.32
CA THR A 88 -2.58 11.23 -24.55
C THR A 88 -2.95 12.61 -25.06
N THR A 89 -1.92 13.40 -25.39
CA THR A 89 -2.00 14.33 -26.52
C THR A 89 -1.45 13.59 -27.73
N SER A 90 -2.30 12.81 -28.40
CA SER A 90 -2.08 12.41 -29.80
C SER A 90 -3.40 11.93 -30.38
N SER A 91 -3.88 12.74 -31.30
CA SER A 91 -4.93 12.49 -32.27
C SER A 91 -4.73 11.15 -32.99
N VAL A 92 -5.42 10.10 -32.58
CA VAL A 92 -5.70 8.95 -33.45
C VAL A 92 -7.17 8.56 -33.27
N SER A 93 -7.93 8.84 -34.31
CA SER A 93 -9.30 8.40 -34.52
C SER A 93 -9.31 6.91 -34.83
N VAL A 94 -9.59 6.04 -33.85
CA VAL A 94 -10.29 4.76 -34.06
C VAL A 94 -11.08 4.40 -32.79
N ARG A 95 -12.37 4.19 -33.01
CA ARG A 95 -13.43 3.95 -32.04
C ARG A 95 -13.38 2.51 -31.51
N THR A 96 -12.38 2.20 -30.69
CA THR A 96 -12.43 1.03 -29.79
C THR A 96 -11.92 1.49 -28.44
N ARG A 97 -12.85 1.90 -27.57
CA ARG A 97 -12.54 2.20 -26.18
C ARG A 97 -12.02 0.89 -25.58
N PRO A 98 -10.73 0.77 -25.18
CA PRO A 98 -10.31 -0.40 -24.44
C PRO A 98 -11.19 -0.49 -23.19
N ALA A 99 -11.66 -1.70 -22.87
CA ALA A 99 -12.44 -1.94 -21.66
C ALA A 99 -11.71 -1.27 -20.49
N ARG A 100 -12.37 -0.32 -19.82
CA ARG A 100 -11.77 0.40 -18.70
C ARG A 100 -11.46 -0.62 -17.61
N THR A 101 -10.18 -0.86 -17.38
CA THR A 101 -9.74 -1.77 -16.33
C THR A 101 -10.11 -1.18 -14.96
N PRO A 102 -10.38 -2.02 -13.94
CA PRO A 102 -10.55 -1.56 -12.56
C PRO A 102 -9.39 -0.66 -12.09
N ALA A 103 -8.17 -0.95 -12.57
CA ALA A 103 -6.97 -0.16 -12.36
C ALA A 103 -7.11 1.29 -12.88
N ALA A 104 -7.59 1.46 -14.11
CA ALA A 104 -7.77 2.78 -14.72
C ALA A 104 -8.85 3.60 -13.99
N ASN A 105 -9.93 2.95 -13.53
CA ASN A 105 -10.97 3.63 -12.76
C ASN A 105 -10.43 4.12 -11.42
N CYS A 106 -9.69 3.28 -10.69
CA CYS A 106 -9.05 3.65 -9.43
C CYS A 106 -8.00 4.77 -9.62
N ALA A 107 -7.21 4.73 -10.71
CA ALA A 107 -6.25 5.78 -11.04
C ALA A 107 -6.93 7.14 -11.31
N ASN A 108 -8.15 7.16 -11.84
CA ASN A 108 -8.93 8.39 -12.04
C ASN A 108 -9.40 9.03 -10.74
N SER A 109 -9.69 8.24 -9.71
CA SER A 109 -10.09 8.75 -8.38
C SER A 109 -8.97 9.47 -7.62
N LEU A 110 -7.70 9.21 -7.96
CA LEU A 110 -6.55 9.84 -7.28
C LEU A 110 -6.26 11.26 -7.78
N GLY A 111 -6.69 11.64 -8.99
CA GLY A 111 -6.40 12.96 -9.57
C GLY A 111 -4.93 13.16 -9.99
N PRO A 112 -4.63 14.10 -10.91
CA PRO A 112 -3.31 14.18 -11.58
C PRO A 112 -2.13 14.56 -10.67
N SER A 113 -2.34 15.46 -9.73
CA SER A 113 -1.30 15.93 -8.80
C SER A 113 -0.83 14.81 -7.86
N TRP A 114 -1.75 13.97 -7.41
CA TRP A 114 -1.44 12.85 -6.54
C TRP A 114 -0.74 11.72 -7.26
N ARG A 115 -1.11 11.41 -8.52
CA ARG A 115 -0.48 10.31 -9.28
C ARG A 115 1.05 10.33 -9.26
N ARG A 116 1.67 11.50 -9.45
CA ARG A 116 3.14 11.63 -9.50
C ARG A 116 3.83 11.38 -8.16
N GLY A 117 3.34 12.00 -7.08
CA GLY A 117 3.90 11.81 -5.74
C GLY A 117 3.62 10.40 -5.20
N PHE A 118 2.42 9.90 -5.49
CA PHE A 118 1.94 8.60 -5.07
C PHE A 118 2.68 7.44 -5.74
N HIS A 119 2.99 7.55 -7.04
CA HIS A 119 3.65 6.49 -7.81
C HIS A 119 4.99 6.03 -7.20
N ARG A 120 5.82 6.94 -6.69
CA ARG A 120 7.12 6.57 -6.09
C ARG A 120 6.97 5.79 -4.78
N GLY A 121 6.12 6.27 -3.87
CA GLY A 121 5.88 5.57 -2.60
C GLY A 121 5.18 4.22 -2.84
N LEU A 122 4.30 4.16 -3.83
CA LEU A 122 3.63 2.93 -4.25
C LEU A 122 4.60 1.86 -4.70
N LYS A 123 5.51 2.19 -5.61
CA LYS A 123 6.44 1.21 -6.19
C LYS A 123 7.21 0.45 -5.11
N ARG A 124 7.62 1.14 -4.03
CA ARG A 124 8.34 0.53 -2.91
C ARG A 124 7.43 -0.26 -1.98
N PHE A 125 6.29 0.33 -1.64
CA PHE A 125 5.27 -0.35 -0.86
C PHE A 125 4.83 -1.68 -1.53
N PHE A 126 4.78 -1.70 -2.86
CA PHE A 126 4.40 -2.87 -3.65
C PHE A 126 5.48 -3.92 -3.74
N ALA A 127 6.76 -3.53 -3.84
CA ALA A 127 7.85 -4.48 -3.78
C ALA A 127 7.84 -5.29 -2.46
N ASP A 128 7.42 -4.66 -1.36
CA ASP A 128 7.31 -5.32 -0.06
C ASP A 128 6.02 -6.17 0.07
N CYS A 129 4.93 -5.78 -0.59
CA CYS A 129 3.61 -6.37 -0.39
C CYS A 129 3.19 -7.39 -1.46
N CYS A 130 3.72 -7.34 -2.68
CA CYS A 130 3.23 -8.23 -3.73
C CYS A 130 3.72 -9.66 -3.52
N VAL A 131 2.88 -10.61 -3.93
CA VAL A 131 3.16 -12.04 -3.89
C VAL A 131 3.40 -12.51 -5.33
N ALA A 132 4.52 -13.21 -5.55
CA ALA A 132 4.86 -13.74 -6.86
C ALA A 132 3.71 -14.64 -7.36
N ASP A 133 3.35 -14.50 -8.63
CA ASP A 133 2.21 -15.21 -9.21
C ASP A 133 2.35 -16.73 -8.98
N GLY A 134 1.25 -17.37 -8.58
CA GLY A 134 1.21 -18.80 -8.29
C GLY A 134 1.73 -19.22 -6.89
N LYS A 135 2.29 -18.30 -6.08
CA LYS A 135 2.58 -18.58 -4.67
C LYS A 135 1.42 -18.11 -3.80
N VAL A 136 0.47 -19.00 -3.50
CA VAL A 136 -0.51 -18.72 -2.43
C VAL A 136 0.28 -18.54 -1.13
N GLY A 137 0.08 -17.40 -0.46
CA GLY A 137 0.84 -16.98 0.73
C GLY A 137 1.04 -18.13 1.72
N GLY A 138 2.26 -18.68 1.74
CA GLY A 138 2.55 -19.91 2.46
C GLY A 138 4.03 -19.95 2.82
N LYS A 139 4.26 -19.90 4.14
CA LYS A 139 5.54 -19.95 4.88
C LYS A 139 6.38 -18.68 4.78
N THR A 140 6.15 -17.80 5.75
CA THR A 140 7.25 -17.08 6.39
C THR A 140 8.32 -18.10 6.76
N ASP A 141 9.50 -18.00 6.16
CA ASP A 141 10.70 -18.60 6.72
C ASP A 141 10.95 -17.93 8.08
N SER A 142 10.37 -18.52 9.12
CA SER A 142 10.68 -18.24 10.50
C SER A 142 12.05 -18.83 10.83
N LYS A 143 13.10 -18.26 10.24
CA LYS A 143 14.47 -18.44 10.73
C LYS A 143 15.12 -17.08 10.92
N ALA A 144 15.62 -16.89 12.14
CA ALA A 144 16.37 -15.77 12.69
C ALA A 144 15.58 -14.54 13.19
N ALA A 145 14.98 -14.69 14.37
CA ALA A 145 15.16 -13.74 15.48
C ALA A 145 14.74 -14.41 16.81
N ALA A 146 15.33 -15.58 17.10
CA ALA A 146 15.40 -16.06 18.47
C ALA A 146 16.62 -15.39 19.15
N SER A 147 16.48 -15.14 20.45
CA SER A 147 17.45 -14.58 21.40
C SER A 147 17.85 -13.11 21.22
N ARG A 148 17.12 -12.21 21.90
CA ARG A 148 17.68 -11.47 23.04
C ARG A 148 16.60 -11.36 24.11
N GLY A 149 16.83 -12.02 25.23
CA GLY A 149 16.07 -11.76 26.45
C GLY A 149 16.37 -10.34 26.94
N TRP A 150 15.36 -9.69 27.48
CA TRP A 150 15.51 -8.46 28.25
C TRP A 150 14.57 -8.58 29.43
N GLY A 151 15.18 -8.68 30.61
CA GLY A 151 14.52 -8.45 31.89
C GLY A 151 14.36 -6.96 32.17
#